data_AF-A0A820WTD4-F1
#
_entry.id   AF-A0A820WTD4-F1
#
_cell.length_a   1.000
_cell.length_b   1.000
_cell.length_c   1.000
_cell.angle_alpha   90.00
_cell.angle_beta   90.00
_cell.angle_gamma   90.00
#
_symmetry.space_group_name_H-M   'P 1'
#
loop_
_entity.id
_entity.type
_entity.pdbx_description
1 polymer ?
#
loop_
_entity_poly.entity_id
_entity_poly.type
_entity_poly.pdbx_seq_one_letter_code
_entity_poly.pdbx_strand_id
1 'polypeptide(L)'
;MLQEDNSDNEPQQITRSKSCSRHRKSSSNGGSYIVDYGPVRVRHRRSLSRTIATGRRSKDEPLCGKNAIKREIRRAKNRIAARELKRARDQIEVNLLEEIKNLERDQYDLEEQHKKLENRKAYLNRAVYNAKQAPLIPLITGIDIPIIFEPQERHDLMIDLRPLLEMLDEQCSTSDD
;
A
#
# COMPACT_ATOMS: atom_id res chain seq x y z
N MET A 1 9.84 8.67 13.37
CA MET A 1 10.69 7.81 14.23
C MET A 1 10.47 6.36 13.84
N LEU A 2 11.35 5.80 13.01
CA LEU A 2 11.34 4.38 12.65
C LEU A 2 12.26 3.65 13.64
N GLN A 3 11.69 2.78 14.46
CA GLN A 3 12.47 1.91 15.35
C GLN A 3 13.16 0.85 14.48
N GLU A 4 14.47 1.02 14.30
CA GLU A 4 15.32 -0.01 13.72
C GLU A 4 15.54 -1.10 14.77
N ASP A 5 14.76 -2.18 14.67
CA ASP A 5 15.00 -3.42 15.41
C ASP A 5 16.24 -4.12 14.84
N ASN A 6 17.42 -3.58 15.14
CA ASN A 6 18.71 -4.24 15.01
C ASN A 6 18.82 -5.34 16.08
N SER A 7 18.09 -6.44 15.89
CA SER A 7 18.31 -7.66 16.66
C SER A 7 19.42 -8.47 16.00
N ASP A 8 20.58 -8.43 16.64
CA ASP A 8 21.78 -9.22 16.38
C ASP A 8 21.43 -10.68 16.04
N ASN A 9 21.47 -11.02 14.75
CA ASN A 9 21.47 -12.41 14.31
C ASN A 9 22.92 -12.91 14.29
N GLU A 10 23.49 -13.10 15.48
CA GLU A 10 24.65 -13.98 15.60
C GLU A 10 24.27 -15.35 15.02
N PRO A 11 25.09 -15.94 14.13
CA PRO A 11 24.89 -17.31 13.70
C PRO A 11 25.10 -18.20 14.91
N GLN A 12 23.99 -18.63 15.54
CA GLN A 12 24.02 -19.58 16.64
C GLN A 12 24.88 -20.77 16.23
N GLN A 13 26.07 -20.85 16.84
CA GLN A 13 26.97 -21.95 16.64
C GLN A 13 26.19 -23.23 16.96
N ILE A 14 26.21 -24.16 16.01
CA ILE A 14 25.55 -25.46 16.10
C ILE A 14 26.25 -26.23 17.24
N THR A 15 25.82 -25.97 18.47
CA THR A 15 26.33 -26.67 19.63
C THR A 15 25.87 -28.12 19.52
N ARG A 16 26.87 -29.00 19.69
CA ARG A 16 26.84 -30.45 19.62
C ARG A 16 25.45 -31.06 19.70
N SER A 17 25.13 -31.82 18.66
CA SER A 17 23.98 -32.69 18.53
C SER A 17 23.61 -33.30 19.90
N LYS A 18 22.50 -32.84 20.49
CA LYS A 18 21.91 -33.50 21.66
C LYS A 18 21.78 -34.97 21.29
N SER A 19 22.50 -35.80 22.04
CA SER A 19 22.49 -37.25 21.91
C SER A 19 21.04 -37.69 21.86
N CYS A 20 20.67 -38.40 20.79
CA CYS A 20 19.34 -38.97 20.66
C CYS A 20 19.11 -39.81 21.92
N SER A 21 18.23 -39.31 22.80
CA SER A 21 17.89 -39.89 24.09
C SER A 21 17.77 -41.40 23.92
N ARG A 22 18.60 -42.12 24.66
CA ARG A 22 18.70 -43.58 24.62
C ARG A 22 17.29 -44.15 24.61
N HIS A 23 16.99 -44.96 23.60
CA HIS A 23 15.84 -45.84 23.61
C HIS A 23 15.80 -46.56 24.96
N ARG A 24 14.97 -46.07 25.88
CA ARG A 24 14.44 -46.91 26.95
C ARG A 24 13.71 -48.02 26.19
N LYS A 25 14.30 -49.21 26.16
CA LYS A 25 13.60 -50.44 25.81
C LYS A 25 12.49 -50.59 26.86
N SER A 26 11.37 -49.90 26.68
CA SER A 26 10.15 -50.18 27.42
C SER A 26 9.65 -51.52 26.90
N SER A 27 10.06 -52.55 27.62
CA SER A 27 9.44 -53.85 27.75
C SER A 27 7.96 -53.85 27.32
N SER A 28 7.66 -54.69 26.33
CA SER A 28 6.42 -55.44 26.18
C SER A 28 5.13 -54.80 26.72
N ASN A 29 4.46 -54.01 25.89
CA ASN A 29 3.03 -54.20 25.62
C ASN A 29 2.67 -53.39 24.38
N GLY A 30 2.35 -54.08 23.27
CA GLY A 30 1.99 -53.53 21.97
C GLY A 30 0.64 -52.82 21.95
N GLY A 31 0.43 -51.88 22.88
CA GLY A 31 -0.77 -51.06 22.95
C GLY A 31 -0.84 -50.10 21.77
N SER A 32 -1.94 -50.12 21.04
CA SER A 32 -2.37 -49.01 20.19
C SER A 32 -3.09 -47.96 21.03
N TYR A 33 -3.03 -46.69 20.64
CA TYR A 33 -3.86 -45.63 21.22
C TYR A 33 -4.65 -44.93 20.12
N ILE A 34 -5.82 -44.39 20.45
CA ILE A 34 -6.66 -43.67 19.49
C ILE A 34 -6.26 -42.19 19.57
N VAL A 35 -6.03 -41.59 18.41
CA VAL A 35 -5.81 -40.16 18.23
C VAL A 35 -6.98 -39.62 17.42
N ASP A 36 -7.63 -38.59 17.92
CA ASP A 36 -8.74 -37.94 17.24
C ASP A 36 -8.21 -36.75 16.42
N TYR A 37 -8.48 -36.76 15.12
CA TYR A 37 -8.16 -35.68 14.17
C TYR A 37 -9.48 -35.07 13.69
N GLY A 38 -10.09 -34.22 14.51
CA GLY A 38 -11.44 -33.71 14.26
C GLY A 38 -12.48 -34.85 14.32
N PRO A 39 -13.35 -35.02 13.31
CA PRO A 39 -14.36 -36.09 13.32
C PRO A 39 -13.79 -37.49 13.04
N VAL A 40 -12.50 -37.61 12.71
CA VAL A 40 -11.85 -38.87 12.35
C VAL A 40 -11.04 -39.41 13.53
N ARG A 41 -11.28 -40.68 13.90
CA ARG A 41 -10.56 -41.37 14.98
C ARG A 41 -9.58 -42.39 14.41
N VAL A 42 -8.29 -42.21 14.65
CA VAL A 42 -7.22 -43.04 14.08
C VAL A 42 -6.53 -43.86 15.17
N ARG A 43 -6.45 -45.18 14.97
CA ARG A 43 -5.76 -46.10 15.90
C ARG A 43 -4.27 -46.12 15.60
N HIS A 44 -3.48 -45.35 16.35
CA HIS A 44 -2.04 -45.24 16.20
C HIS A 44 -1.29 -46.34 16.97
N ARG A 45 -0.23 -46.87 16.38
CA ARG A 45 0.64 -47.88 17.03
C ARG A 45 1.71 -47.16 17.86
N ARG A 46 1.92 -47.56 19.11
CA ARG A 46 2.95 -46.94 19.99
C ARG A 46 4.39 -47.17 19.53
N SER A 47 4.66 -48.28 18.85
CA SER A 47 6.01 -48.60 18.36
C SER A 47 6.11 -48.31 16.86
N LEU A 48 7.07 -47.46 16.48
CA LEU A 48 7.46 -47.22 15.09
C LEU A 48 8.28 -48.41 14.57
N SER A 49 7.64 -49.56 14.37
CA SER A 49 8.29 -50.69 13.69
C SER A 49 8.47 -50.35 12.21
N ARG A 50 9.66 -50.57 11.64
CA ARG A 50 9.83 -50.54 10.18
C ARG A 50 8.83 -51.50 9.56
N THR A 51 8.11 -51.06 8.54
CA THR A 51 7.29 -51.95 7.73
C THR A 51 8.26 -52.83 6.96
N ILE A 52 8.56 -54.02 7.49
CA ILE A 52 9.61 -54.95 6.98
C ILE A 52 9.41 -55.21 5.48
N ALA A 53 8.17 -55.18 4.99
CA ALA A 53 7.83 -55.41 3.58
C ALA A 53 8.20 -54.27 2.60
N THR A 54 8.36 -53.01 3.03
CA THR A 54 8.57 -51.88 2.09
C THR A 54 9.86 -51.10 2.30
N GLY A 55 10.60 -51.35 3.38
CA GLY A 55 11.82 -50.59 3.72
C GLY A 55 11.59 -49.10 4.02
N ARG A 56 10.35 -48.62 3.94
CA ARG A 56 9.97 -47.23 4.22
C ARG A 56 9.99 -46.95 5.72
N ARG A 57 10.63 -45.84 6.10
CA ARG A 57 10.61 -45.30 7.46
C ARG A 57 9.27 -44.62 7.75
N SER A 58 8.79 -44.72 8.97
CA SER A 58 7.57 -44.00 9.39
C SER A 58 7.80 -42.49 9.30
N LYS A 59 6.75 -41.72 8.97
CA LYS A 59 6.79 -40.25 9.01
C LYS A 59 7.16 -39.71 10.39
N ASP A 60 6.84 -40.46 11.43
CA ASP A 60 7.05 -40.09 12.83
C ASP A 60 8.43 -40.52 13.35
N GLU A 61 9.27 -41.16 12.52
CA GLU A 61 10.64 -41.52 12.93
C GLU A 61 11.50 -40.25 13.09
N PRO A 62 12.06 -39.98 14.30
CA PRO A 62 12.88 -38.80 14.51
C PRO A 62 14.15 -38.88 13.66
N LEU A 63 14.41 -37.85 12.86
CA LEU A 63 15.67 -37.73 12.14
C LEU A 63 16.79 -37.44 13.14
N CYS A 64 17.83 -38.27 13.15
CA CYS A 64 19.03 -38.08 13.98
C CYS A 64 20.28 -37.83 13.11
N GLY A 65 21.32 -37.25 13.74
CA GLY A 65 22.64 -37.07 13.13
C GLY A 65 22.65 -36.15 11.91
N LYS A 66 23.36 -36.55 10.84
CA LYS A 66 23.57 -35.73 9.63
C LYS A 66 22.26 -35.29 8.96
N ASN A 67 21.21 -36.12 9.01
CA ASN A 67 19.92 -35.80 8.38
C ASN A 67 19.14 -34.73 9.15
N ALA A 68 19.29 -34.68 10.48
CA ALA A 68 18.71 -33.62 11.30
C ALA A 68 19.38 -32.28 10.99
N ILE A 69 20.71 -32.26 10.90
CA ILE A 69 21.49 -31.07 10.56
C ILE A 69 21.11 -30.54 9.17
N LYS A 70 21.03 -31.41 8.16
CA LYS A 70 20.57 -31.02 6.81
C LYS A 70 19.14 -30.47 6.79
N ARG A 71 18.25 -31.00 7.63
CA ARG A 71 16.89 -30.46 7.78
C ARG A 71 16.93 -29.07 8.41
N GLU A 72 17.73 -28.87 9.45
CA GLU A 72 17.82 -27.58 10.13
C GLU A 72 18.41 -26.50 9.23
N ILE A 73 19.47 -26.80 8.47
CA ILE A 73 20.04 -25.88 7.48
C ILE A 73 18.98 -25.48 6.43
N ARG A 74 18.21 -26.45 5.91
CA ARG A 74 17.13 -26.15 4.96
C ARG A 74 16.05 -25.26 5.56
N ARG A 75 15.65 -25.51 6.82
CA ARG A 75 14.69 -24.68 7.54
C ARG A 75 15.23 -23.27 7.80
N ALA A 76 16.50 -23.13 8.17
CA ALA A 76 17.15 -21.84 8.34
C ALA A 76 17.15 -21.03 7.03
N LYS A 77 17.56 -21.65 5.91
CA LYS A 77 17.49 -21.02 4.58
C LYS A 77 16.07 -20.61 4.20
N ASN A 78 15.09 -21.48 4.44
CA ASN A 78 13.69 -21.16 4.15
C ASN A 78 13.15 -20.01 5.03
N ARG A 79 13.53 -19.94 6.32
CA ARG A 79 13.21 -18.81 7.20
C ARG A 79 13.82 -17.50 6.72
N ILE A 80 15.02 -17.52 6.14
CA ILE A 80 15.65 -16.33 5.55
C ILE A 80 14.87 -15.91 4.29
N ALA A 81 14.67 -16.83 3.35
CA ALA A 81 13.92 -16.54 2.13
C ALA A 81 12.49 -16.04 2.41
N ALA A 82 11.80 -16.60 3.40
CA ALA A 82 10.48 -16.13 3.82
C ALA A 82 10.50 -14.70 4.39
N ARG A 83 11.55 -14.34 5.15
CA ARG A 83 11.73 -12.98 5.65
C ARG A 83 12.02 -11.99 4.52
N GLU A 84 12.88 -12.35 3.58
CA GLU A 84 13.18 -11.53 2.41
C GLU A 84 11.94 -11.31 1.54
N LEU A 85 11.17 -12.37 1.28
CA LEU A 85 9.91 -12.27 0.55
C LEU A 85 8.90 -11.37 1.27
N LYS A 86 8.80 -11.47 2.60
CA LYS A 86 7.94 -10.59 3.39
C LYS A 86 8.37 -9.13 3.23
N ARG A 87 9.66 -8.81 3.40
CA ARG A 87 10.18 -7.45 3.21
C ARG A 87 9.91 -6.91 1.80
N ALA A 88 10.11 -7.72 0.77
CA ALA A 88 9.83 -7.33 -0.61
C ALA A 88 8.33 -7.01 -0.81
N ARG A 89 7.44 -7.83 -0.24
CA ARG A 89 6.00 -7.56 -0.26
C ARG A 89 5.64 -6.26 0.47
N ASP A 90 6.16 -6.08 1.68
CA ASP A 90 5.90 -4.89 2.48
C ASP A 90 6.38 -3.62 1.74
N GLN A 91 7.53 -3.68 1.06
CA GLN A 91 8.03 -2.58 0.23
C GLN A 91 7.14 -2.29 -0.98
N ILE A 92 6.66 -3.33 -1.68
CA ILE A 92 5.72 -3.15 -2.80
C ILE A 92 4.45 -2.47 -2.32
N GLU A 93 3.92 -2.88 -1.16
CA GLU A 93 2.72 -2.28 -0.57
C GLU A 93 2.92 -0.81 -0.25
N VAL A 94 4.06 -0.43 0.35
CA VAL A 94 4.41 0.98 0.59
C VAL A 94 4.48 1.77 -0.72
N ASN A 95 5.18 1.25 -1.73
CA ASN A 95 5.32 1.92 -3.02
C ASN A 95 3.95 2.14 -3.70
N LEU A 96 3.06 1.14 -3.64
CA LEU A 96 1.71 1.26 -4.20
C LEU A 96 0.88 2.30 -3.46
N LEU A 97 0.99 2.38 -2.13
CA LEU A 97 0.30 3.41 -1.35
C LEU A 97 0.81 4.82 -1.68
N GLU A 98 2.11 4.99 -1.92
CA GLU A 98 2.67 6.26 -2.38
C GLU A 98 2.20 6.61 -3.79
N GLU A 99 2.18 5.63 -4.70
CA GLU A 99 1.71 5.81 -6.07
C GLU A 99 0.24 6.23 -6.11
N ILE A 100 -0.63 5.60 -5.29
CA ILE A 100 -2.03 6.01 -5.14
C ILE A 100 -2.12 7.48 -4.71
N LYS A 101 -1.38 7.89 -3.68
CA LYS A 101 -1.37 9.29 -3.21
C LYS A 101 -0.85 10.29 -4.25
N ASN A 102 0.07 9.87 -5.11
CA ASN A 102 0.56 10.70 -6.20
C ASN A 102 -0.55 10.84 -7.27
N LEU A 103 -1.16 9.73 -7.66
CA LEU A 103 -2.25 9.72 -8.64
C LEU A 103 -3.48 10.50 -8.18
N GLU A 104 -3.83 10.45 -6.89
CA GLU A 104 -4.92 11.24 -6.32
C GLU A 104 -4.63 12.75 -6.39
N ARG A 105 -3.38 13.17 -6.15
CA ARG A 105 -2.96 14.57 -6.32
C ARG A 105 -3.00 15.00 -7.77
N ASP A 106 -2.45 14.19 -8.67
CA ASP A 106 -2.45 14.48 -10.11
C ASP A 106 -3.89 14.59 -10.65
N GLN A 107 -4.79 13.71 -10.18
CA GLN A 107 -6.21 13.78 -10.53
C GLN A 107 -6.82 15.11 -10.07
N TYR A 108 -6.59 15.50 -8.81
CA TYR A 108 -7.10 16.75 -8.27
C TYR A 108 -6.61 17.97 -9.08
N ASP A 109 -5.32 18.02 -9.38
CA ASP A 109 -4.72 19.13 -10.15
C ASP A 109 -5.30 19.19 -11.57
N LEU A 110 -5.49 18.04 -12.22
CA LEU A 110 -6.09 17.96 -13.55
C LEU A 110 -7.55 18.39 -13.55
N GLU A 111 -8.33 17.99 -12.54
CA GLU A 111 -9.73 18.41 -12.38
C GLU A 111 -9.82 19.92 -12.19
N GLU A 112 -8.92 20.51 -11.41
CA GLU A 112 -8.87 21.96 -11.21
C GLU A 112 -8.54 22.71 -12.51
N GLN A 113 -7.56 22.21 -13.27
CA GLN A 113 -7.20 22.76 -14.58
C GLN A 113 -8.35 22.64 -15.59
N HIS A 114 -9.03 21.49 -15.62
CA HIS A 114 -10.18 21.28 -16.49
C HIS A 114 -11.28 22.30 -16.18
N LYS A 115 -11.61 22.49 -14.90
CA LYS A 115 -12.60 23.49 -14.46
C LYS A 115 -12.20 24.91 -14.85
N LYS A 116 -10.93 25.29 -14.70
CA LYS A 116 -10.41 26.60 -15.14
C LYS A 116 -10.60 26.80 -16.65
N LEU A 117 -10.29 25.79 -17.46
CA LEU A 117 -10.44 25.83 -18.91
C LEU A 117 -11.92 25.89 -19.34
N GLU A 118 -12.80 25.12 -18.69
CA GLU A 118 -14.23 25.18 -18.96
C GLU A 118 -14.82 26.56 -18.66
N ASN A 119 -14.46 27.14 -17.52
CA ASN A 119 -14.88 28.50 -17.16
C ASN A 119 -14.39 29.52 -18.20
N ARG A 120 -13.14 29.39 -18.65
CA ARG A 120 -12.58 30.28 -19.68
C ARG A 120 -13.29 30.11 -21.02
N LYS A 121 -13.59 28.88 -21.42
CA LYS A 121 -14.35 28.57 -22.63
C LYS A 121 -15.75 29.18 -22.58
N ALA A 122 -16.45 29.02 -21.45
CA ALA A 122 -17.78 29.60 -21.25
C ALA A 122 -17.76 31.13 -21.35
N TYR A 123 -16.78 31.77 -20.71
CA TYR A 123 -16.56 33.21 -20.81
C TYR A 123 -16.36 33.68 -22.26
N LEU A 124 -15.47 33.01 -23.01
CA LEU A 124 -15.19 33.37 -24.40
C LEU A 124 -16.41 33.14 -25.30
N ASN A 125 -17.13 32.04 -25.14
CA ASN A 125 -18.36 31.77 -25.88
C ASN A 125 -19.42 32.86 -25.64
N ARG A 126 -19.56 33.32 -24.40
CA ARG A 126 -20.46 34.43 -24.06
C ARG A 126 -20.01 35.73 -24.72
N ALA A 127 -18.72 36.04 -24.69
CA ALA A 127 -18.18 37.23 -25.35
C ALA A 127 -18.42 37.21 -26.87
N VAL A 128 -18.19 36.07 -27.53
CA VAL A 128 -18.46 35.88 -28.97
C VAL A 128 -19.95 36.00 -29.27
N TYR A 129 -20.82 35.42 -28.45
CA TYR A 129 -22.27 35.55 -28.61
C TYR A 129 -22.71 37.01 -28.51
N ASN A 130 -22.24 37.74 -27.50
CA ASN A 130 -22.56 39.16 -27.33
C ASN A 130 -22.05 40.00 -28.51
N ALA A 131 -20.84 39.73 -29.00
CA ALA A 131 -20.29 40.42 -30.17
C ALA A 131 -21.10 40.17 -31.45
N LYS A 132 -21.68 38.96 -31.61
CA LYS A 132 -22.56 38.64 -32.74
C LYS A 132 -23.95 39.28 -32.63
N GLN A 133 -24.42 39.56 -31.42
CA GLN A 133 -25.71 40.20 -31.16
C GLN A 133 -25.63 41.74 -31.09
N ALA A 134 -24.42 42.31 -31.08
CA ALA A 134 -24.25 43.75 -31.16
C ALA A 134 -24.84 44.24 -32.49
N PRO A 135 -25.84 45.15 -32.48
CA PRO A 135 -26.41 45.66 -33.72
C PRO A 135 -25.29 46.33 -34.52
N LEU A 136 -25.13 45.92 -35.77
CA LEU A 136 -24.39 46.71 -36.76
C LEU A 136 -25.13 48.04 -36.87
N ILE A 137 -24.67 49.07 -36.15
CA ILE A 137 -25.12 50.44 -36.39
C ILE A 137 -24.79 50.69 -37.85
N PRO A 138 -25.78 50.87 -38.76
CA PRO A 138 -25.46 51.29 -40.10
C PRO A 138 -24.74 52.63 -39.95
N LEU A 139 -23.51 52.73 -40.49
CA LEU A 139 -22.87 54.01 -40.72
C LEU A 139 -23.79 54.81 -41.65
N ILE A 140 -24.76 55.52 -41.08
CA ILE A 140 -25.49 56.56 -41.78
C ILE A 140 -24.51 57.73 -41.81
N THR A 141 -23.74 57.78 -42.89
CA THR A 141 -22.97 58.95 -43.28
C THR A 141 -23.88 60.17 -43.29
N GLY A 142 -23.60 61.17 -42.45
CA GLY A 142 -24.05 62.54 -42.70
C GLY A 142 -24.98 63.21 -41.69
N ILE A 143 -24.96 62.85 -40.39
CA ILE A 143 -25.55 63.74 -39.38
C ILE A 143 -24.55 63.93 -38.23
N ASP A 144 -23.99 65.14 -38.15
CA ASP A 144 -23.20 65.62 -37.01
C ASP A 144 -24.12 65.76 -35.79
N ILE A 145 -24.27 64.68 -35.03
CA ILE A 145 -24.80 64.74 -33.68
C ILE A 145 -23.60 64.93 -32.75
N PRO A 146 -23.54 66.00 -31.94
CA PRO A 146 -22.47 66.13 -30.95
C PRO A 146 -22.60 64.98 -29.95
N ILE A 147 -21.63 64.07 -29.97
CA ILE A 147 -21.48 63.04 -28.96
C ILE A 147 -21.09 63.76 -27.66
N ILE A 148 -22.06 63.99 -26.79
CA ILE A 148 -21.79 64.32 -25.39
C ILE A 148 -21.28 63.01 -24.79
N PHE A 149 -19.95 62.90 -24.69
CA PHE A 149 -19.30 61.84 -23.94
C PHE A 149 -19.52 62.15 -22.45
N GLU A 150 -20.65 61.69 -21.90
CA GLU A 150 -20.73 61.52 -20.46
C GLU A 150 -19.76 60.38 -20.11
N PRO A 151 -18.71 60.64 -19.31
CA PRO A 151 -17.87 59.57 -18.82
C PRO A 151 -18.72 58.74 -17.88
N GLN A 152 -19.24 57.60 -18.36
CA GLN A 152 -19.71 56.56 -17.46
C GLN A 152 -18.52 56.16 -16.61
N GLU A 153 -18.58 56.53 -15.33
CA GLU A 153 -17.70 56.05 -14.30
C GLU A 153 -17.59 54.53 -14.45
N ARG A 154 -16.43 54.07 -14.90
CA ARG A 154 -16.08 52.67 -14.80
C ARG A 154 -16.01 52.40 -13.31
N HIS A 155 -17.08 51.86 -12.76
CA HIS A 155 -16.99 51.08 -11.54
C HIS A 155 -16.11 49.89 -11.88
N ASP A 156 -14.80 50.09 -11.78
CA ASP A 156 -13.85 49.02 -11.64
C ASP A 156 -14.37 48.17 -10.48
N LEU A 157 -14.86 46.98 -10.82
CA LEU A 157 -15.18 45.95 -9.85
C LEU A 157 -13.84 45.54 -9.22
N MET A 158 -13.40 46.34 -8.25
CA MET A 158 -12.45 45.96 -7.24
C MET A 158 -13.03 44.71 -6.57
N ILE A 159 -12.60 43.55 -7.03
CA ILE A 159 -12.82 42.30 -6.33
C ILE A 159 -12.16 42.49 -4.97
N ASP A 160 -12.96 42.54 -3.90
CA ASP A 160 -12.42 42.62 -2.55
C ASP A 160 -11.68 41.32 -2.26
N LEU A 161 -10.34 41.39 -2.29
CA LEU A 161 -9.46 40.23 -2.07
C LEU A 161 -9.25 39.94 -0.58
N ARG A 162 -9.81 40.74 0.35
CA ARG A 162 -9.71 40.49 1.80
C ARG A 162 -10.13 39.08 2.23
N PRO A 163 -11.23 38.50 1.72
CA PRO A 163 -11.63 37.15 2.12
C PRO A 163 -10.62 36.08 1.69
N LEU A 164 -9.86 36.32 0.61
CA LEU A 164 -8.82 35.41 0.14
C LEU A 164 -7.52 35.55 0.94
N LEU A 165 -7.25 36.74 1.51
CA LEU A 165 -6.10 36.95 2.39
C LEU A 165 -6.31 36.31 3.77
N GLU A 166 -7.50 36.44 4.35
CA GLU A 166 -7.82 35.85 5.66
C GLU A 166 -7.70 34.32 5.67
N MET A 167 -8.04 33.65 4.56
CA MET A 167 -7.87 32.19 4.43
C MET A 167 -6.42 31.72 4.40
N LEU A 168 -5.46 32.57 4.00
CA LEU A 168 -4.04 32.20 3.94
C LEU A 168 -3.35 32.33 5.31
N ASP A 169 -3.79 33.28 6.13
CA ASP A 169 -3.23 33.48 7.48
C ASP A 169 -3.68 32.37 8.46
N GLU A 170 -4.84 31.74 8.24
CA GLU A 170 -5.31 30.60 9.03
C GLU A 170 -4.52 29.30 8.78
N GLN A 171 -3.87 29.15 7.62
CA GLN A 171 -3.08 27.94 7.31
C GLN A 171 -1.63 27.98 7.78
N CYS A 172 -1.11 29.16 8.15
CA CYS A 172 0.27 29.32 8.62
C CYS A 172 0.41 29.24 10.16
N SER A 173 -0.68 29.15 10.92
CA SER A 173 -0.65 29.19 12.39
C SER A 173 -0.79 27.82 13.08
N THR A 174 -0.85 26.71 12.33
CA THR A 174 -1.00 25.35 12.88
C THR A 174 0.28 24.50 12.82
N SER A 175 1.45 25.11 12.68
CA SER A 175 2.73 24.39 12.60
C SER A 175 3.72 24.83 13.68
N ASP A 176 3.28 24.81 14.93
CA ASP A 176 4.15 24.74 16.11
C ASP A 176 3.45 23.88 17.17
N ASP A 177 3.65 22.55 17.08
CA ASP A 177 3.61 21.57 18.18
C ASP A 177 4.25 20.23 17.72
#